data_AF-A0A6L8U2J7-F1
#
_entry.id   AF-A0A6L8U2J7-F1
#
_cell.length_a   1.000
_cell.length_b   1.000
_cell.length_c   1.000
_cell.angle_alpha   90.00
_cell.angle_beta   90.00
_cell.angle_gamma   90.00
#
_symmetry.space_group_name_H-M   'P 1'
#
loop_
_entity.id
_entity.type
_entity.pdbx_description
1 polymer ?
#
loop_
_entity_poly.entity_id
_entity_poly.type
_entity_poly.pdbx_seq_one_letter_code
_entity_poly.pdbx_strand_id
1 'polypeptide(L)'
;RDTNRTVVTFVGEPDAVVEAAFRGVKKASELIDMSKHHGEHPRMGATDVCPLVPVSGITMEETVVYARKLAKRIGEELSIPVYCYENAAFEEKRRNLAACRAGEYEGLRKKLADPEWKPDFGP
;
A
#
# COMPACT_ATOMS: atom_id res chain seq x y z
N ARG A 1 7.83 -14.23 20.02
CA ARG A 1 7.56 -12.79 19.79
C ARG A 1 6.57 -12.71 18.64
N ASP A 2 5.69 -11.72 18.64
CA ASP A 2 4.54 -11.68 17.76
C ASP A 2 4.81 -10.77 16.56
N THR A 3 4.26 -11.14 15.40
CA THR A 3 4.39 -10.37 14.15
C THR A 3 3.68 -9.02 14.24
N ASN A 4 2.73 -8.86 15.18
CA ASN A 4 1.90 -7.67 15.39
C ASN A 4 1.29 -7.14 14.07
N ARG A 5 0.73 -8.06 13.29
CA ARG A 5 0.11 -7.82 12.00
C ARG A 5 -1.13 -8.69 11.87
N THR A 6 -2.15 -8.14 11.18
CA THR A 6 -3.30 -8.92 10.72
C THR A 6 -3.35 -8.88 9.20
N VAL A 7 -3.65 -10.02 8.57
CA VAL A 7 -3.93 -10.11 7.13
C VAL A 7 -5.43 -10.27 6.96
N VAL A 8 -6.03 -9.44 6.11
CA VAL A 8 -7.44 -9.51 5.76
C VAL A 8 -7.54 -9.90 4.29
N THR A 9 -8.36 -10.91 3.99
CA THR A 9 -8.60 -11.40 2.63
C THR A 9 -10.09 -11.35 2.34
N PHE A 10 -10.46 -10.75 1.22
CA PHE A 10 -11.82 -10.67 0.73
C PHE A 10 -11.81 -10.69 -0.81
N VAL A 11 -12.95 -11.06 -1.40
CA VAL A 11 -13.12 -11.22 -2.85
C VAL A 11 -14.46 -10.62 -3.28
N GLY A 12 -14.55 -10.11 -4.50
CA GLY A 12 -15.76 -9.56 -5.08
C GLY A 12 -15.49 -8.87 -6.41
N GLU A 13 -16.50 -8.17 -6.91
CA GLU A 13 -16.38 -7.37 -8.13
C GLU A 13 -15.32 -6.25 -7.97
N PRO A 14 -14.59 -5.89 -9.04
CA PRO A 14 -13.43 -5.01 -8.95
C PRO A 14 -13.69 -3.67 -8.22
N ASP A 15 -14.75 -2.95 -8.57
CA ASP A 15 -15.06 -1.66 -7.93
C ASP A 15 -15.50 -1.81 -6.48
N ALA A 16 -16.19 -2.90 -6.13
CA ALA A 16 -16.59 -3.18 -4.75
C ALA A 16 -15.37 -3.51 -3.87
N VAL A 17 -14.41 -4.28 -4.42
CA VAL A 17 -13.15 -4.58 -3.75
C VAL A 17 -12.33 -3.32 -3.53
N VAL A 18 -12.22 -2.45 -4.53
CA VAL A 18 -11.51 -1.16 -4.43
C VAL A 18 -12.14 -0.26 -3.37
N GLU A 19 -13.47 -0.16 -3.33
CA GLU A 19 -14.18 0.63 -2.32
C GLU A 19 -13.97 0.07 -0.91
N ALA A 20 -14.08 -1.25 -0.74
CA ALA A 20 -13.85 -1.90 0.55
C ALA A 20 -12.41 -1.71 1.03
N ALA A 21 -11.42 -1.87 0.14
CA ALA A 21 -10.01 -1.63 0.44
C ALA A 21 -9.76 -0.18 0.88
N PHE A 22 -10.30 0.81 0.14
CA PHE A 22 -10.17 2.23 0.49
C PHE A 22 -10.74 2.52 1.88
N ARG A 23 -11.95 2.03 2.17
CA ARG A 23 -12.59 2.21 3.49
C ARG A 23 -11.79 1.53 4.60
N GLY A 24 -11.19 0.37 4.33
CA GLY A 24 -10.31 -0.33 5.25
C GLY A 24 -9.05 0.50 5.58
N VAL A 25 -8.37 1.00 4.54
CA VAL A 25 -7.18 1.87 4.68
C VAL A 25 -7.52 3.14 5.47
N LYS A 26 -8.62 3.80 5.12
CA LYS A 26 -9.09 4.99 5.84
C LYS A 26 -9.31 4.69 7.32
N LYS A 27 -10.07 3.64 7.63
CA LYS A 27 -10.33 3.27 9.03
C LYS A 27 -9.04 2.89 9.77
N ALA A 28 -8.11 2.20 9.12
CA ALA A 28 -6.80 1.88 9.70
C ALA A 28 -6.00 3.15 10.01
N SER A 29 -6.00 4.15 9.12
CA SER A 29 -5.31 5.44 9.37
C SER A 29 -5.90 6.24 10.53
N GLU A 30 -7.19 6.06 10.83
CA GLU A 30 -7.87 6.72 11.96
C GLU A 30 -7.58 6.02 13.31
N LEU A 31 -7.34 4.71 13.29
CA LEU A 31 -7.27 3.89 14.51
C LEU A 31 -5.85 3.48 14.90
N ILE A 32 -4.93 3.38 13.95
CA ILE A 32 -3.60 2.82 14.17
C ILE A 32 -2.56 3.93 14.21
N ASP A 33 -2.03 4.15 15.42
CA ASP A 33 -0.90 5.04 15.65
C ASP A 33 0.42 4.30 15.40
N MET A 34 1.00 4.50 14.21
CA MET A 34 2.26 3.85 13.83
C MET A 34 3.46 4.29 14.69
N SER A 35 3.40 5.43 15.37
CA SER A 35 4.49 5.87 16.27
C SER A 35 4.63 4.98 17.51
N LYS A 36 3.58 4.21 17.83
CA LYS A 36 3.54 3.26 18.95
C LYS A 36 3.56 1.81 18.48
N HIS A 37 3.57 1.56 17.17
CA HIS A 37 3.51 0.22 16.59
C HIS A 37 4.90 -0.40 16.48
N HIS A 38 5.07 -1.56 17.12
CA HIS A 38 6.27 -2.39 17.04
C HIS A 38 5.90 -3.86 16.81
N GLY A 39 6.61 -4.55 15.92
CA GLY A 39 6.43 -5.96 15.62
C GLY A 39 7.67 -6.52 14.92
N GLU A 40 7.85 -7.84 14.92
CA GLU A 40 9.01 -8.47 14.25
C GLU A 40 8.89 -8.47 12.73
N HIS A 41 7.67 -8.30 12.20
CA HIS A 41 7.45 -8.26 10.77
C HIS A 41 7.71 -6.83 10.26
N PRO A 42 8.56 -6.64 9.24
CA PRO A 42 8.87 -5.32 8.77
C PRO A 42 7.60 -4.63 8.24
N ARG A 43 7.50 -3.31 8.44
CA ARG A 43 6.28 -2.54 8.12
C ARG A 43 6.61 -1.08 7.85
N MET A 44 5.85 -0.44 6.98
CA MET A 44 6.05 0.98 6.64
C MET A 44 4.83 1.86 6.95
N GLY A 45 3.66 1.27 7.18
CA GLY A 45 2.43 2.02 7.47
C GLY A 45 1.36 1.17 8.13
N ALA A 46 0.29 1.84 8.60
CA ALA A 46 -0.87 1.20 9.24
C ALA A 46 -1.55 0.17 8.32
N THR A 47 -1.64 0.51 7.03
CA THR A 47 -1.77 -0.48 5.96
C THR A 47 -0.43 -0.58 5.26
N ASP A 48 0.31 -1.66 5.49
CA ASP A 48 1.65 -1.85 4.92
C ASP A 48 1.60 -2.18 3.42
N VAL A 49 0.73 -3.11 3.03
CA VAL A 49 0.52 -3.50 1.62
C VAL A 49 -0.95 -3.81 1.36
N CYS A 50 -1.42 -3.50 0.16
CA CYS A 50 -2.79 -3.77 -0.30
C CYS A 50 -2.79 -4.29 -1.75
N PRO A 51 -2.39 -5.56 -1.99
CA PRO A 51 -2.42 -6.15 -3.33
C PRO A 51 -3.85 -6.35 -3.84
N LEU A 52 -4.03 -6.18 -5.14
CA LEU A 52 -5.18 -6.71 -5.87
C LEU A 52 -4.70 -7.87 -6.75
N VAL A 53 -5.37 -9.01 -6.66
CA VAL A 53 -4.98 -10.25 -7.35
C VAL A 53 -6.13 -10.69 -8.25
N PRO A 54 -5.90 -10.93 -9.55
CA PRO A 54 -6.94 -11.46 -10.43
C PRO A 54 -7.32 -12.88 -10.02
N VAL A 55 -8.62 -13.17 -9.95
CA VAL A 55 -9.13 -14.51 -9.57
C VAL A 55 -9.78 -15.21 -10.76
N SER A 56 -10.81 -14.60 -11.35
CA SER A 56 -11.52 -15.14 -12.51
C SER A 56 -12.11 -14.00 -13.35
N GLY A 57 -12.09 -14.14 -14.68
CA GLY A 57 -12.71 -13.18 -15.58
C GLY A 57 -12.05 -11.80 -15.66
N ILE A 58 -10.84 -11.64 -15.11
CA ILE A 58 -10.08 -10.38 -15.16
C ILE A 58 -8.59 -10.68 -15.34
N THR A 59 -7.93 -9.90 -16.19
CA THR A 59 -6.49 -10.02 -16.45
C THR A 59 -5.66 -9.29 -15.39
N MET A 60 -4.35 -9.57 -15.37
CA MET A 60 -3.42 -8.84 -14.51
C MET A 60 -3.34 -7.37 -14.94
N GLU A 61 -3.34 -7.09 -16.23
CA GLU A 61 -3.28 -5.74 -16.81
C GLU A 61 -4.49 -4.91 -16.38
N GLU A 62 -5.69 -5.47 -16.41
CA GLU A 62 -6.90 -4.81 -15.89
C GLU A 62 -6.81 -4.59 -14.38
N THR A 63 -6.33 -5.58 -13.63
CA THR A 63 -6.15 -5.48 -12.17
C THR A 63 -5.18 -4.36 -11.77
N VAL A 64 -4.11 -4.14 -12.56
CA VAL A 64 -3.15 -3.04 -12.36
C VAL A 64 -3.84 -1.68 -12.46
N VAL A 65 -4.81 -1.52 -13.36
CA VAL A 65 -5.57 -0.25 -13.49
C VAL A 65 -6.35 0.02 -12.19
N TYR A 66 -7.00 -0.99 -11.62
CA TYR A 66 -7.71 -0.86 -10.35
C TYR A 66 -6.75 -0.58 -9.17
N ALA A 67 -5.58 -1.21 -9.15
CA ALA A 67 -4.58 -0.97 -8.10
C ALA A 67 -4.09 0.49 -8.13
N ARG A 68 -3.82 1.03 -9.32
CA ARG A 68 -3.42 2.44 -9.49
C ARG A 68 -4.55 3.41 -9.18
N LYS A 69 -5.80 3.08 -9.53
CA LYS A 69 -7.01 3.86 -9.17
C LYS A 69 -7.15 3.96 -7.64
N LEU A 70 -7.02 2.83 -6.94
CA LEU A 70 -7.03 2.78 -5.48
C LEU A 70 -5.88 3.59 -4.87
N ALA A 71 -4.66 3.39 -5.36
CA ALA A 71 -3.47 4.08 -4.88
C ALA A 71 -3.59 5.61 -5.02
N LYS A 72 -4.05 6.08 -6.18
CA LYS A 72 -4.33 7.50 -6.42
C LYS A 72 -5.32 8.06 -5.41
N ARG A 73 -6.45 7.37 -5.22
CA ARG A 73 -7.51 7.80 -4.31
C ARG A 73 -7.02 7.87 -2.86
N ILE A 74 -6.25 6.88 -2.41
CA ILE A 74 -5.63 6.90 -1.08
C ILE A 74 -4.70 8.11 -0.93
N GLY A 75 -3.83 8.34 -1.91
CA GLY A 75 -2.90 9.46 -1.88
C GLY A 75 -3.59 10.82 -1.84
N GLU A 76 -4.62 11.01 -2.67
CA GLU A 76 -5.34 12.28 -2.80
C GLU A 76 -6.30 12.53 -1.63
N GLU A 77 -7.13 11.54 -1.25
CA GLU A 77 -8.18 11.75 -0.24
C GLU A 77 -7.68 11.60 1.20
N LEU A 78 -6.66 10.76 1.44
CA LEU A 78 -6.15 10.49 2.79
C LEU A 78 -4.81 11.19 3.07
N SER A 79 -4.20 11.83 2.07
CA SER A 79 -2.89 12.47 2.18
C SER A 79 -1.80 11.51 2.69
N ILE A 80 -1.82 10.26 2.22
CA ILE A 80 -0.86 9.22 2.57
C ILE A 80 0.08 9.00 1.37
N PRO A 81 1.41 8.98 1.55
CA PRO A 81 2.34 8.61 0.47
C PRO A 81 2.12 7.15 0.05
N VAL A 82 1.91 6.93 -1.26
CA VAL A 82 1.67 5.58 -1.81
C VAL A 82 2.71 5.22 -2.86
N TYR A 83 3.20 3.98 -2.78
CA TYR A 83 4.11 3.37 -3.74
C TYR A 83 3.42 2.19 -4.42
N CYS A 84 3.32 2.22 -5.74
CA CYS A 84 2.88 1.08 -6.53
C CYS A 84 4.05 0.10 -6.72
N TYR A 85 3.80 -1.19 -6.57
CA TYR A 85 4.82 -2.23 -6.58
C TYR A 85 4.43 -3.41 -7.49
N GLU A 86 5.36 -4.35 -7.71
CA GLU A 86 5.22 -5.48 -8.64
C GLU A 86 4.66 -5.07 -10.02
N ASN A 87 3.61 -5.72 -10.50
CA ASN A 87 2.97 -5.45 -11.80
C ASN A 87 2.42 -4.02 -11.91
N ALA A 88 2.11 -3.36 -10.79
CA ALA A 88 1.58 -2.00 -10.78
C ALA A 88 2.67 -0.91 -10.72
N ALA A 89 3.93 -1.29 -10.47
CA ALA A 89 5.04 -0.36 -10.35
C ALA A 89 5.19 0.56 -11.58
N PHE A 90 5.47 1.84 -11.34
CA PHE A 90 5.82 2.80 -12.40
C PHE A 90 7.30 2.80 -12.73
N GLU A 91 8.14 2.36 -11.78
CA GLU A 91 9.59 2.29 -11.92
C GLU A 91 10.06 0.87 -11.60
N GLU A 92 11.07 0.39 -12.34
CA GLU A 92 11.64 -0.95 -12.17
C GLU A 92 12.12 -1.20 -10.73
N LYS A 93 12.70 -0.18 -10.09
CA LYS A 93 13.19 -0.24 -8.71
C LYS A 93 12.10 -0.51 -7.66
N ARG A 94 10.82 -0.28 -8.00
CA ARG A 94 9.67 -0.50 -7.12
C ARG A 94 8.99 -1.84 -7.33
N ARG A 95 9.42 -2.65 -8.32
CA ARG A 95 8.85 -3.98 -8.53
C ARG A 95 8.97 -4.82 -7.26
N ASN A 96 10.16 -4.90 -6.69
CA ASN A 96 10.42 -5.65 -5.47
C ASN A 96 9.87 -4.93 -4.24
N LEU A 97 8.90 -5.55 -3.55
CA LEU A 97 8.32 -5.02 -2.32
C LEU A 97 9.36 -4.69 -1.23
N ALA A 98 10.43 -5.49 -1.10
CA ALA A 98 11.47 -5.26 -0.10
C ALA A 98 12.24 -3.95 -0.36
N ALA A 99 12.39 -3.55 -1.63
CA ALA A 99 12.96 -2.25 -1.98
C ALA A 99 12.04 -1.12 -1.49
N CYS A 100 10.73 -1.23 -1.75
CA CYS A 100 9.74 -0.26 -1.28
C CYS A 100 9.70 -0.17 0.25
N ARG A 101 9.93 -1.28 0.98
CA ARG A 101 9.89 -1.34 2.45
C ARG A 101 11.24 -1.18 3.13
N ALA A 102 12.31 -0.96 2.37
CA ALA A 102 13.65 -0.79 2.92
C ALA A 102 13.67 0.38 3.93
N GLY A 103 14.18 0.13 5.13
CA GLY A 103 14.19 1.09 6.24
C GLY A 103 12.91 1.16 7.06
N GLU A 104 11.84 0.43 6.69
CA GLU A 104 10.59 0.35 7.45
C GLU A 104 9.96 1.72 7.76
N TYR A 105 9.14 1.81 8.82
CA TYR A 105 8.50 3.03 9.27
C TYR A 105 9.53 4.08 9.71
N GLU A 106 10.59 3.66 10.42
CA GLU A 106 11.62 4.56 10.95
C GLU A 106 12.42 5.25 9.83
N GLY A 107 12.62 4.58 8.70
CA GLY A 107 13.32 5.09 7.52
C GLY A 107 12.45 5.96 6.61
N LEU A 108 11.13 5.99 6.82
CA LEU A 108 10.20 6.66 5.92
C LEU A 108 10.49 8.16 5.79
N ARG A 109 10.83 8.84 6.88
CA ARG A 109 11.16 10.29 6.85
C ARG A 109 12.36 10.59 5.94
N LYS A 110 13.38 9.73 5.97
CA LYS A 110 14.57 9.88 5.11
C LYS A 110 14.21 9.58 3.65
N LYS A 111 13.40 8.54 3.42
CA LYS A 111 12.94 8.14 2.08
C LYS A 111 12.11 9.23 1.40
N LEU A 112 11.16 9.84 2.12
CA LEU A 112 10.32 10.92 1.57
C LEU A 112 11.10 12.21 1.27
N ALA A 113 12.24 12.42 1.92
CA ALA A 113 13.12 13.55 1.63
C ALA A 113 14.01 13.33 0.39
N ASP A 114 14.10 12.10 -0.10
CA ASP A 114 14.90 11.73 -1.27
C ASP A 114 14.06 11.91 -2.55
N PRO A 115 14.48 12.78 -3.49
CA PRO A 115 13.77 12.98 -4.75
C PRO A 115 13.63 11.70 -5.59
N GLU A 116 14.55 10.74 -5.46
CA GLU A 116 14.46 9.46 -6.16
C GLU A 116 13.32 8.59 -5.60
N TRP A 117 12.91 8.80 -4.36
CA TRP A 117 11.86 8.03 -3.68
C TRP A 117 10.57 8.81 -3.50
N LYS A 118 10.32 9.81 -4.34
CA LYS A 118 9.02 10.51 -4.38
C LYS A 118 7.87 9.51 -4.55
N PRO A 119 6.82 9.54 -3.73
CA PRO A 119 5.70 8.61 -3.86
C PRO A 119 5.01 8.75 -5.22
N ASP A 120 4.37 7.67 -5.68
CA ASP A 120 3.59 7.70 -6.93
C ASP A 120 2.34 8.57 -6.79
N PHE A 121 1.74 8.55 -5.59
CA PHE A 121 0.57 9.34 -5.23
C PHE A 121 0.66 9.83 -3.78
N GLY A 122 -0.02 10.94 -3.49
CA GLY A 122 0.02 11.57 -2.17
C GLY A 122 1.25 12.47 -1.96
N PRO A 123 1.38 13.06 -0.76
CA PRO A 123 2.44 14.00 -0.41
C PRO A 123 3.80 13.32 -0.19
#